data_AF-A0A662R0P5-F1
#
_entry.id   AF-A0A662R0P5-F1
#
_cell.length_a   1.000
_cell.length_b   1.000
_cell.length_c   1.000
_cell.angle_alpha   90.00
_cell.angle_beta   90.00
_cell.angle_gamma   90.00
#
_symmetry.space_group_name_H-M   'P 1'
#
loop_
_entity.id
_entity.type
_entity.pdbx_description
1 polymer ?
#
loop_
_entity_poly.entity_id
_entity_poly.type
_entity_poly.pdbx_seq_one_letter_code
_entity_poly.pdbx_strand_id
1 'polypeptide(L)'
;MVISVGGAKCPVLVKKSYHEYGAVRGVKDIRAINCHIREQIKTEATTRAMINDLLRRSLYLYILTFAPRWKEAFRGKIRQMRKAAKEEYAKTARVANKRLEELGLGGRRYKESITPRKRSRKRGR
;
A
#
# COMPACT_ATOMS: atom_id res chain seq x y z
N MET A 1 2.66 23.59 23.43
CA MET A 1 1.75 22.64 22.76
C MET A 1 2.59 21.77 21.84
N VAL A 2 2.92 20.54 22.25
CA VAL A 2 3.74 19.62 21.44
C VAL A 2 3.10 18.24 21.49
N ILE A 3 2.35 17.89 20.45
CA ILE A 3 1.97 16.51 20.22
C ILE A 3 3.09 15.89 19.39
N SER A 4 4.19 15.54 20.05
CA SER A 4 5.25 14.74 19.44
C SER A 4 4.79 13.28 19.48
N VAL A 5 4.03 12.86 18.45
CA VAL A 5 3.74 11.44 18.23
C VAL A 5 5.00 10.78 17.71
N GLY A 6 5.77 10.21 18.65
CA GLY A 6 6.87 9.31 18.37
C GLY A 6 6.38 8.06 17.65
N GLY A 7 6.40 8.08 16.32
CA GLY A 7 6.32 6.90 15.48
C GLY A 7 7.72 6.55 15.00
N ALA A 8 8.16 5.31 15.21
CA ALA A 8 9.45 4.84 14.69
C ALA A 8 9.62 5.26 13.22
N LYS A 9 10.69 5.99 12.91
CA LYS A 9 11.00 6.47 11.55
C LYS A 9 10.89 5.31 10.57
N CYS A 10 10.25 5.55 9.43
CA CYS A 10 10.13 4.53 8.38
C CYS A 10 11.52 3.98 8.02
N PRO A 11 11.65 2.66 7.77
CA PRO A 11 12.93 2.08 7.39
C PRO A 11 13.50 2.77 6.15
N VAL A 12 14.82 2.95 6.11
CA VAL A 12 15.50 3.56 4.95
C VAL A 12 15.34 2.66 3.72
N LEU A 13 14.86 3.24 2.62
CA LEU A 13 14.74 2.57 1.33
C LEU A 13 15.97 2.85 0.49
N VAL A 14 16.52 1.82 -0.16
CA VAL A 14 17.59 2.00 -1.15
C VAL A 14 16.95 2.42 -2.48
N LYS A 15 16.91 3.73 -2.73
CA LYS A 15 16.40 4.29 -3.98
C LYS A 15 17.32 3.94 -5.15
N LYS A 16 16.73 3.66 -6.31
CA LYS A 16 17.43 3.59 -7.60
C LYS A 16 16.84 4.68 -8.49
N SER A 17 17.60 5.16 -9.48
CA SER A 17 17.18 6.25 -10.38
C SER A 17 15.81 6.03 -11.05
N TYR A 18 15.43 4.77 -11.28
CA TYR A 18 14.18 4.36 -11.94
C TYR A 18 13.08 3.83 -10.98
N HIS A 19 13.29 3.88 -9.65
CA HIS A 19 12.32 3.38 -8.67
C HIS A 19 12.17 4.31 -7.47
N GLU A 20 11.01 4.98 -7.36
CA GLU A 20 10.68 5.91 -6.27
C GLU A 20 10.90 5.31 -4.87
N TYR A 21 10.58 4.02 -4.70
CA TYR A 21 10.71 3.31 -3.43
C TYR A 21 11.74 2.16 -3.46
N GLY A 22 12.54 2.05 -4.52
CA GLY A 22 13.50 0.96 -4.71
C GLY A 22 12.86 -0.40 -5.10
N ALA A 23 13.71 -1.42 -5.21
CA ALA A 23 13.29 -2.77 -5.58
C ALA A 23 12.72 -3.54 -4.39
N VAL A 24 11.63 -4.28 -4.61
CA VAL A 24 11.04 -5.16 -3.59
C VAL A 24 11.80 -6.48 -3.55
N ARG A 25 12.37 -6.85 -2.41
CA ARG A 25 13.08 -8.13 -2.20
C ARG A 25 12.35 -9.07 -1.26
N GLY A 26 11.36 -8.56 -0.52
CA GLY A 26 10.56 -9.37 0.40
C GLY A 26 9.56 -8.55 1.24
N VAL A 27 9.10 -9.18 2.32
CA VAL A 27 8.08 -8.64 3.23
C VAL A 27 8.52 -7.33 3.89
N LYS A 28 9.79 -7.23 4.30
CA LYS A 28 10.33 -6.02 4.94
C LYS A 28 10.22 -4.80 4.03
N ASP A 29 10.55 -4.95 2.75
CA ASP A 29 10.44 -3.87 1.77
C ASP A 29 8.98 -3.47 1.54
N ILE A 30 8.03 -4.41 1.44
CA ILE A 30 6.59 -4.08 1.34
C ILE A 30 6.13 -3.20 2.51
N ARG A 31 6.54 -3.53 3.74
CA ARG A 31 6.20 -2.76 4.94
C ARG A 31 6.87 -1.38 4.94
N ALA A 32 8.14 -1.31 4.56
CA ALA A 32 8.88 -0.06 4.47
C ALA A 32 8.26 0.88 3.43
N ILE A 33 7.98 0.39 2.22
CA ILE A 33 7.33 1.17 1.16
C ILE A 33 5.99 1.73 1.63
N ASN A 34 5.14 0.89 2.24
CA ASN A 34 3.85 1.37 2.75
C ASN A 34 3.97 2.34 3.93
N CYS A 35 5.04 2.25 4.73
CA CYS A 35 5.34 3.26 5.74
C CYS A 35 5.56 4.62 5.09
N HIS A 36 6.44 4.70 4.08
CA HIS A 36 6.71 5.94 3.34
C HIS A 36 5.45 6.47 2.64
N ILE A 37 4.66 5.60 1.99
CA ILE A 37 3.39 6.01 1.38
C ILE A 37 2.46 6.68 2.41
N ARG A 38 2.36 6.11 3.62
CA ARG A 38 1.52 6.71 4.68
C ARG A 38 2.06 8.06 5.16
N GLU A 39 3.37 8.22 5.27
CA GLU A 39 3.95 9.52 5.62
C GLU A 39 3.67 10.54 4.52
N GLN A 40 3.87 10.21 3.25
CA GLN A 40 3.50 11.09 2.12
C GLN A 40 2.01 11.48 2.13
N ILE A 41 1.12 10.55 2.48
CA ILE A 41 -0.31 10.88 2.65
C ILE A 41 -0.49 11.93 3.76
N LYS A 42 0.20 11.80 4.90
CA LYS A 42 0.05 12.72 6.03
C LYS A 42 0.68 14.09 5.77
N THR A 43 1.86 14.12 5.14
CA THR A 43 2.69 15.33 5.08
C THR A 43 2.59 16.08 3.76
N GLU A 44 2.40 15.37 2.64
CA GLU A 44 2.50 15.96 1.29
C GLU A 44 1.13 16.02 0.59
N ALA A 45 0.24 15.05 0.81
CA ALA A 45 -1.01 15.00 0.08
C ALA A 45 -2.01 16.06 0.57
N THR A 46 -2.44 16.93 -0.34
CA THR A 46 -3.40 18.02 -0.12
C THR A 46 -4.70 17.87 -0.92
N THR A 47 -4.72 16.97 -1.90
CA THR A 47 -5.90 16.72 -2.75
C THR A 47 -6.31 15.25 -2.74
N ARG A 48 -7.58 14.99 -3.08
CA ARG A 48 -8.10 13.61 -3.22
C ARG A 48 -7.33 12.83 -4.29
N ALA A 49 -6.94 13.47 -5.39
CA ALA A 49 -6.20 12.82 -6.47
C ALA A 49 -4.84 12.30 -5.97
N MET A 50 -4.09 13.12 -5.24
CA MET A 50 -2.80 12.72 -4.65
C MET A 50 -2.95 11.55 -3.67
N ILE A 51 -3.96 11.61 -2.79
CA ILE A 51 -4.26 10.51 -1.85
C ILE A 51 -4.60 9.23 -2.61
N ASN A 52 -5.40 9.33 -3.67
CA ASN A 52 -5.78 8.19 -4.50
C ASN A 52 -4.57 7.56 -5.20
N ASP A 53 -3.64 8.36 -5.72
CA ASP A 53 -2.44 7.84 -6.38
C ASP A 53 -1.51 7.12 -5.40
N LEU A 54 -1.31 7.68 -4.21
CA LEU A 54 -0.57 7.03 -3.11
C LEU A 54 -1.23 5.72 -2.67
N LEU A 55 -2.55 5.71 -2.54
CA LEU A 55 -3.30 4.49 -2.19
C LEU A 55 -3.23 3.43 -3.32
N ARG A 56 -3.25 3.85 -4.59
CA ARG A 56 -3.07 2.95 -5.74
C ARG A 56 -1.69 2.30 -5.76
N ARG A 57 -0.63 3.03 -5.40
CA ARG A 57 0.72 2.46 -5.26
C ARG A 57 0.76 1.36 -4.19
N SER A 58 0.10 1.59 -3.05
CA SER A 58 -0.07 0.56 -2.02
C SER A 58 -0.83 -0.67 -2.53
N LEU A 59 -1.94 -0.47 -3.24
CA LEU A 59 -2.74 -1.55 -3.84
C LEU A 59 -1.93 -2.34 -4.88
N TYR A 60 -1.09 -1.65 -5.67
CA TYR A 60 -0.31 -2.27 -6.72
C TYR A 60 0.66 -3.32 -6.16
N LEU A 61 1.24 -3.11 -4.97
CA LEU A 61 2.06 -4.11 -4.30
C LEU A 61 1.29 -5.41 -4.02
N TYR A 62 0.00 -5.32 -3.66
CA TYR A 62 -0.85 -6.49 -3.49
C TYR A 62 -1.10 -7.20 -4.84
N ILE A 63 -1.42 -6.44 -5.90
CA ILE A 63 -1.67 -6.97 -7.24
C ILE A 63 -0.44 -7.71 -7.78
N LEU A 64 0.74 -7.13 -7.61
CA LEU A 64 2.01 -7.72 -8.04
C LEU A 64 2.24 -9.11 -7.44
N THR A 65 1.74 -9.40 -6.23
CA THR A 65 1.87 -10.74 -5.63
C THR A 65 1.12 -11.86 -6.36
N PHE A 66 0.32 -11.53 -7.37
CA PHE A 66 -0.35 -12.48 -8.26
C PHE A 66 0.34 -12.64 -9.62
N ALA A 67 1.25 -11.72 -9.98
CA ALA A 67 1.96 -11.74 -11.25
C ALA A 67 2.88 -12.98 -11.36
N PRO A 68 2.95 -13.65 -12.53
CA PRO A 68 3.80 -14.84 -12.72
C PRO A 68 5.26 -14.60 -12.33
N ARG A 69 5.86 -13.49 -12.79
CA ARG A 69 7.25 -13.14 -12.49
C ARG A 69 7.50 -12.97 -10.97
N TRP A 70 6.55 -12.43 -10.23
CA TRP A 70 6.66 -12.31 -8.77
C TRP A 70 6.47 -13.64 -8.05
N LYS A 71 5.56 -14.49 -8.54
CA LYS A 71 5.38 -15.85 -8.00
C LYS A 71 6.66 -16.67 -8.16
N GLU A 72 7.35 -16.49 -9.28
CA GLU A 72 8.63 -17.13 -9.55
C GLU A 72 9.77 -16.54 -8.71
N ALA A 73 10.00 -15.22 -8.79
CA ALA A 73 11.07 -14.53 -8.07
C ALA A 73 10.96 -14.67 -6.54
N PHE A 74 9.75 -14.86 -6.02
CA PHE A 74 9.48 -14.98 -4.59
C PHE A 74 8.80 -16.31 -4.23
N ARG A 75 9.13 -17.38 -4.97
CA ARG A 75 8.70 -18.75 -4.66
C ARG A 75 8.98 -19.06 -3.18
N GLY A 76 8.05 -19.73 -2.51
CA GLY A 76 8.12 -20.01 -1.07
C GLY A 76 7.64 -18.87 -0.16
N LYS A 77 7.85 -17.59 -0.50
CA LYS A 77 7.47 -16.43 0.34
C LYS A 77 6.29 -15.59 -0.18
N ILE A 78 5.84 -15.83 -1.41
CA ILE A 78 4.79 -15.02 -2.07
C ILE A 78 3.47 -14.93 -1.28
N ARG A 79 3.10 -15.99 -0.55
CA ARG A 79 1.89 -15.99 0.31
C ARG A 79 2.03 -15.00 1.46
N GLN A 80 3.18 -14.98 2.13
CA GLN A 80 3.48 -14.05 3.22
C GLN A 80 3.56 -12.61 2.69
N MET A 81 4.19 -12.40 1.54
CA MET A 81 4.24 -11.08 0.88
C MET A 81 2.85 -10.57 0.54
N ARG A 82 1.96 -11.42 0.02
CA ARG A 82 0.57 -11.06 -0.26
C ARG A 82 -0.20 -10.69 0.99
N LYS A 83 -0.03 -11.46 2.07
CA LYS A 83 -0.66 -11.16 3.38
C LYS A 83 -0.20 -9.78 3.87
N ALA A 84 1.11 -9.53 3.87
CA ALA A 84 1.68 -8.26 4.28
C ALA A 84 1.18 -7.09 3.41
N ALA A 85 1.15 -7.24 2.08
CA ALA A 85 0.65 -6.20 1.19
C ALA A 85 -0.84 -5.88 1.45
N LYS A 86 -1.66 -6.91 1.72
CA LYS A 86 -3.08 -6.72 2.06
C LYS A 86 -3.26 -5.99 3.39
N GLU A 87 -2.51 -6.36 4.42
CA GLU A 87 -2.53 -5.70 5.73
C GLU A 87 -2.08 -4.24 5.64
N GLU A 88 -0.99 -4.00 4.92
CA GLU A 88 -0.45 -2.65 4.75
C GLU A 88 -1.37 -1.75 3.90
N TYR A 89 -2.06 -2.30 2.89
CA TYR A 89 -3.10 -1.57 2.17
C TYR A 89 -4.24 -1.14 3.10
N ALA A 90 -4.73 -2.02 3.96
CA ALA A 90 -5.82 -1.69 4.88
C ALA A 90 -5.43 -0.52 5.82
N LYS A 91 -4.21 -0.57 6.37
CA LYS A 91 -3.67 0.53 7.19
C LYS A 91 -3.52 1.83 6.40
N THR A 92 -3.08 1.73 5.15
CA THR A 92 -2.90 2.89 4.27
C THR A 92 -4.24 3.53 3.89
N ALA A 93 -5.27 2.72 3.62
CA ALA A 93 -6.63 3.19 3.39
C ALA A 93 -7.22 3.92 4.60
N ARG A 94 -6.96 3.44 5.82
CA ARG A 94 -7.33 4.16 7.07
C ARG A 94 -6.69 5.54 7.14
N VAL A 95 -5.38 5.62 6.90
CA VAL A 95 -4.65 6.90 6.92
C VAL A 95 -5.15 7.83 5.81
N ALA A 96 -5.42 7.31 4.61
CA ALA A 96 -6.01 8.06 3.51
C ALA A 96 -7.39 8.64 3.88
N ASN A 97 -8.27 7.84 4.50
CA ASN A 97 -9.57 8.29 4.94
C ASN A 97 -9.47 9.37 6.02
N LYS A 98 -8.59 9.16 7.02
CA LYS A 98 -8.34 10.18 8.04
C LYS A 98 -7.82 11.48 7.42
N ARG A 99 -6.91 11.40 6.45
CA ARG A 99 -6.39 12.59 5.76
C ARG A 99 -7.46 13.33 4.96
N LEU A 100 -8.39 12.61 4.32
CA LEU A 100 -9.54 13.23 3.66
C LEU A 100 -10.40 14.00 4.66
N GLU A 101 -10.63 13.44 5.85
CA GLU A 101 -11.38 14.09 6.94
C GLU A 101 -10.65 15.35 7.43
N GLU A 102 -9.34 15.26 7.71
CA GLU A 102 -8.49 16.39 8.13
C GLU A 102 -8.48 17.55 7.12
N LEU A 103 -8.55 17.24 5.82
CA LEU A 103 -8.56 18.25 4.75
C LEU A 103 -9.97 18.76 4.40
N GLY A 104 -11.02 18.26 5.05
CA GLY A 104 -12.40 18.61 4.71
C GLY A 104 -12.84 18.10 3.32
N LEU A 105 -12.12 17.13 2.76
CA LEU A 105 -12.41 16.56 1.44
C LEU A 105 -13.50 15.49 1.56
N GLY A 106 -14.77 15.92 1.62
CA GLY A 106 -15.95 15.05 1.73
C GLY A 106 -16.16 14.14 0.50
N GLY A 107 -16.90 13.04 0.65
CA GLY A 107 -17.15 12.06 -0.42
C GLY A 107 -17.00 10.61 0.03
N ARG A 108 -16.96 9.66 -0.92
CA ARG A 108 -16.88 8.23 -0.60
C ARG A 108 -15.52 7.87 0.02
N ARG A 109 -15.55 7.22 1.19
CA ARG A 109 -14.37 6.64 1.84
C ARG A 109 -13.78 5.47 1.03
N TYR A 110 -12.47 5.33 1.08
CA TYR A 110 -11.77 4.17 0.53
C TYR A 110 -12.09 2.92 1.35
N LYS A 111 -12.30 1.79 0.67
CA LYS A 111 -12.46 0.49 1.32
C LYS A 111 -11.11 0.02 1.87
N GLU A 112 -11.09 -0.33 3.14
CA GLU A 112 -9.90 -0.90 3.81
C GLU A 112 -9.70 -2.38 3.46
N SER A 113 -10.76 -3.06 3.06
CA SER A 113 -10.71 -4.45 2.63
C SER A 113 -10.51 -4.56 1.12
N ILE A 114 -9.57 -5.42 0.73
CA ILE A 114 -9.46 -5.90 -0.65
C ILE A 114 -10.32 -7.15 -0.75
N THR A 115 -11.49 -7.02 -1.38
CA THR A 115 -12.32 -8.18 -1.76
C THR A 115 -11.79 -8.75 -3.07
N PRO A 116 -11.28 -10.00 -3.09
CA PRO A 116 -10.95 -10.64 -4.34
C PRO A 116 -12.22 -10.72 -5.18
N ARG A 117 -12.18 -10.29 -6.44
CA ARG A 117 -13.26 -10.56 -7.38
C ARG A 117 -13.41 -12.09 -7.43
N LYS A 118 -14.54 -12.63 -6.95
CA LYS A 118 -14.82 -14.07 -7.09
C LYS A 118 -14.67 -14.39 -8.58
N ARG A 119 -13.75 -15.30 -8.95
CA ARG A 119 -13.75 -15.84 -10.31
C ARG A 119 -15.14 -16.44 -10.49
N SER A 120 -15.90 -15.96 -11.47
CA SER A 120 -17.05 -16.70 -11.98
C SER A 120 -16.51 -18.09 -12.30
N ARG A 121 -16.96 -19.11 -11.57
CA ARG A 121 -16.70 -20.50 -11.93
C ARG A 121 -17.16 -20.62 -13.38
N LYS A 122 -16.23 -20.73 -14.34
CA LYS A 122 -16.59 -21.29 -15.64
C LYS A 122 -17.12 -22.66 -15.28
N ARG A 123 -18.45 -22.85 -15.41
CA ARG A 123 -19.07 -24.18 -15.35
C ARG A 123 -18.28 -25.02 -16.36
N GLY A 124 -17.65 -26.08 -15.85
CA GLY A 124 -16.94 -27.03 -16.70
C GLY A 124 -17.90 -27.52 -17.78
N ARG A 125 -17.37 -27.66 -19.00
CA ARG A 125 -17.98 -28.43 -20.07
C ARG A 125 -17.20 -29.73 -20.15
#